data_AF-A0A249MWY8-F1
#
_entry.id   AF-A0A249MWY8-F1
#
_cell.length_a   1.000
_cell.length_b   1.000
_cell.length_c   1.000
_cell.angle_alpha   90.00
_cell.angle_beta   90.00
_cell.angle_gamma   90.00
#
_symmetry.space_group_name_H-M   'P 1'
#
loop_
_entity.id
_entity.type
_entity.pdbx_description
1 polymer ?
#
loop_
_entity_poly.entity_id
_entity_poly.type
_entity_poly.pdbx_seq_one_letter_code
_entity_poly.pdbx_strand_id
1 'polypeptide(L)'
;MVSSTIIDLPPRRFEAPDVTERVADILNHVRRFRWSAVPDAGGSSAGMDFAILQRICHRWINGYDWEETAALLARFPQYHAEVEGVDIHFLHVRGSRPRPILLCHGWPGSVLEFTGVIERLAFPDRFGAGRKMAST
;
A
#
# COMPACT_ATOMS: atom_id res chain seq x y z
N MET A 1 -15.17 -34.05 -12.97
CA MET A 1 -15.12 -33.47 -11.61
C MET A 1 -13.67 -33.13 -11.32
N VAL A 2 -13.31 -31.86 -11.40
CA VAL A 2 -11.97 -31.42 -10.97
C VAL A 2 -12.05 -31.30 -9.45
N SER A 3 -11.31 -32.15 -8.75
CA SER A 3 -11.17 -32.09 -7.30
C SER A 3 -10.29 -30.89 -6.99
N SER A 4 -10.88 -29.72 -6.79
CA SER A 4 -10.17 -28.58 -6.21
C SER A 4 -10.00 -28.84 -4.72
N THR A 5 -8.99 -29.64 -4.37
CA THR A 5 -8.49 -29.68 -3.00
C THR A 5 -7.78 -28.34 -2.78
N ILE A 6 -8.54 -27.33 -2.35
CA ILE A 6 -7.98 -26.10 -1.79
C ILE A 6 -7.25 -26.54 -0.52
N ILE A 7 -5.94 -26.77 -0.62
CA ILE A 7 -5.08 -26.90 0.56
C ILE A 7 -4.77 -25.47 0.99
N ASP A 8 -5.77 -24.80 1.58
CA ASP A 8 -5.58 -23.50 2.23
C ASP A 8 -4.86 -23.76 3.57
N LEU A 9 -3.53 -23.71 3.53
CA LEU A 9 -2.76 -23.59 4.78
C LEU A 9 -3.23 -22.32 5.51
N PRO A 10 -3.31 -22.34 6.85
CA PRO A 10 -3.71 -21.15 7.59
C PRO A 10 -2.79 -19.98 7.25
N PRO A 11 -3.31 -18.75 7.11
CA PRO A 11 -2.51 -17.60 6.74
C PRO A 11 -1.30 -17.44 7.66
N ARG A 12 -0.12 -17.28 7.06
CA ARG A 12 1.12 -17.03 7.78
C ARG A 12 1.24 -15.54 8.05
N ARG A 13 1.77 -15.16 9.22
CA ARG A 13 2.03 -13.75 9.51
C ARG A 13 3.08 -13.22 8.52
N PHE A 14 2.83 -12.07 7.93
CA PHE A 14 3.84 -11.34 7.17
C PHE A 14 4.74 -10.58 8.13
N GLU A 15 6.05 -10.79 7.99
CA GLU A 15 7.08 -10.02 8.66
C GLU A 15 7.70 -9.08 7.64
N ALA A 16 7.57 -7.76 7.88
CA ALA A 16 8.15 -6.78 6.99
C ALA A 16 9.68 -6.92 6.99
N PRO A 17 10.33 -7.05 5.83
CA PRO A 17 11.78 -7.14 5.78
C PRO A 17 12.41 -5.80 6.18
N ASP A 18 13.67 -5.83 6.64
CA ASP A 18 14.49 -4.62 6.69
C ASP A 18 14.75 -4.15 5.26
N VAL A 19 14.29 -2.93 4.95
CA VAL A 19 14.39 -2.32 3.61
C VAL A 19 15.49 -1.27 3.52
N THR A 20 16.27 -1.05 4.59
CA THR A 20 17.24 0.06 4.69
C THR A 20 18.24 0.06 3.54
N GLU A 21 18.90 -1.08 3.29
CA GLU A 21 19.87 -1.22 2.20
C GLU A 21 19.20 -1.05 0.83
N ARG A 22 18.02 -1.67 0.65
CA ARG A 22 17.27 -1.58 -0.60
C ARG A 22 16.84 -0.15 -0.93
N VAL A 23 16.40 0.61 0.06
CA VAL A 23 16.04 2.02 -0.07
C VAL A 23 17.28 2.85 -0.40
N ALA A 24 18.41 2.63 0.30
CA ALA A 24 19.66 3.33 0.01
C ALA A 24 20.11 3.12 -1.45
N ASP A 25 20.00 1.89 -1.95
CA ASP A 25 20.32 1.54 -3.34
C ASP A 25 19.40 2.24 -4.35
N ILE A 26 18.09 2.24 -4.10
CA ILE A 26 17.12 2.95 -4.96
C ILE A 26 17.45 4.44 -4.99
N LEU A 27 17.68 5.06 -3.84
CA LEU A 27 18.00 6.48 -3.76
C LEU A 27 19.34 6.80 -4.45
N ASN A 28 20.34 5.91 -4.37
CA ASN A 28 21.59 6.05 -5.10
C ASN A 28 21.38 5.98 -6.62
N HIS A 29 20.47 5.13 -7.10
CA HIS A 29 20.08 5.10 -8.50
C HIS A 29 19.45 6.44 -8.91
N VAL A 30 18.46 6.93 -8.15
CA VAL A 30 17.78 8.21 -8.44
C VAL A 30 18.77 9.37 -8.46
N ARG A 31 19.74 9.42 -7.53
CA ARG A 31 20.81 10.45 -7.48
C ARG A 31 21.70 10.45 -8.73
N ARG A 32 21.96 9.28 -9.32
CA ARG A 32 22.83 9.12 -10.49
C ARG A 32 22.14 9.37 -11.82
N PHE A 33 20.83 9.63 -11.79
CA PHE A 33 20.06 9.88 -13.00
C PHE A 33 20.59 11.11 -13.76
N ARG A 34 20.87 10.94 -15.06
CA ARG A 34 21.45 11.99 -15.91
C ARG A 34 20.34 12.84 -16.53
N TRP A 35 19.93 13.90 -15.82
CA TRP A 35 18.89 14.82 -16.28
C TRP A 35 19.19 15.47 -17.65
N SER A 36 20.46 15.68 -17.98
CA SER A 36 20.87 16.25 -19.28
C SER A 36 20.51 15.38 -20.48
N ALA A 37 20.19 14.10 -20.29
CA ALA A 37 19.76 13.19 -21.34
C ALA A 37 18.25 13.27 -21.64
N VAL A 38 17.49 14.02 -20.84
CA VAL A 38 16.03 14.13 -20.97
C VAL A 38 15.67 15.52 -21.52
N PRO A 39 15.03 15.60 -22.70
CA PRO A 39 14.58 16.87 -23.24
C PRO A 39 13.40 17.41 -22.42
N ASP A 40 13.43 18.71 -22.14
CA ASP A 40 12.31 19.42 -21.52
C ASP A 40 11.30 19.85 -22.58
N ALA A 41 10.06 19.33 -22.48
CA ALA A 41 8.97 19.66 -23.38
C ALA A 41 8.27 21.00 -23.04
N GLY A 42 8.68 21.68 -21.97
CA GLY A 42 8.12 22.97 -21.55
C GLY A 42 6.72 22.86 -20.93
N GLY A 43 6.37 21.70 -20.38
CA GLY A 43 5.08 21.44 -19.75
C GLY A 43 4.69 19.96 -19.75
N SER A 44 3.44 19.66 -19.37
CA SER A 44 2.90 18.30 -19.28
C SER A 44 2.25 17.77 -20.58
N SER A 45 2.42 18.47 -21.70
CA SER A 45 1.78 18.09 -22.98
C SER A 45 2.28 16.74 -23.53
N ALA A 46 3.52 16.38 -23.19
CA ALA A 46 4.16 15.11 -23.56
C ALA A 46 4.17 14.08 -22.40
N GLY A 47 3.35 14.28 -21.37
CA GLY A 47 3.29 13.40 -20.19
C GLY A 47 3.71 14.12 -18.91
N MET A 48 4.54 13.46 -18.10
CA MET A 48 5.00 14.06 -16.84
C MET A 48 5.87 15.29 -17.11
N ASP A 49 5.53 16.41 -16.49
CA ASP A 49 6.31 17.64 -16.54
C ASP A 49 7.70 17.44 -15.93
N PHE A 50 8.73 17.93 -16.62
CA PHE A 50 10.13 17.73 -16.25
C PHE A 50 10.46 18.32 -14.88
N ALA A 51 10.01 19.55 -14.59
CA ALA A 51 10.26 20.21 -13.32
C ALA A 51 9.51 19.51 -12.17
N ILE A 52 8.30 19.00 -12.43
CA ILE A 52 7.55 18.20 -11.45
C ILE A 52 8.28 16.89 -11.13
N LEU A 53 8.77 16.17 -12.14
CA LEU A 53 9.52 14.92 -11.93
C LEU A 53 10.79 15.18 -11.11
N GLN A 54 11.56 16.22 -11.44
CA GLN A 54 12.74 16.61 -10.66
C GLN A 54 12.39 16.91 -9.22
N ARG A 55 11.27 17.60 -8.96
CA ARG A 55 10.79 17.90 -7.61
C ARG A 55 10.41 16.63 -6.83
N ILE A 56 9.77 15.66 -7.48
CA ILE A 56 9.43 14.36 -6.86
C ILE A 56 10.72 13.61 -6.48
N CYS A 57 11.67 13.48 -7.41
CA CYS A 57 12.95 12.84 -7.15
C CYS A 57 13.74 13.56 -6.05
N HIS A 58 13.74 14.89 -6.04
CA HIS A 58 14.36 15.69 -4.99
C HIS A 58 13.73 15.42 -3.62
N ARG A 59 12.40 15.32 -3.54
CA ARG A 59 11.71 14.96 -2.29
C ARG A 59 12.10 13.56 -1.82
N TRP A 60 12.15 12.58 -2.71
CA TRP A 60 12.57 11.21 -2.37
C TRP A 60 13.99 11.16 -1.79
N ILE A 61 14.91 11.92 -2.36
CA ILE A 61 16.32 11.92 -1.94
C ILE A 61 16.53 12.67 -0.62
N ASN A 62 15.80 13.77 -0.39
CA ASN A 62 16.17 14.74 0.63
C ASN A 62 15.15 14.93 1.77
N GLY A 63 13.95 14.33 1.69
CA GLY A 63 12.96 14.59 2.74
C GLY A 63 11.76 13.66 2.79
N TYR A 64 11.74 12.58 2.02
CA TYR A 64 10.72 11.55 2.18
C TYR A 64 11.19 10.55 3.24
N ASP A 65 10.35 10.33 4.24
CA ASP A 65 10.61 9.37 5.32
C ASP A 65 10.05 7.99 4.93
N TRP A 66 10.95 7.11 4.49
CA TRP A 66 10.59 5.75 4.10
C TRP A 66 10.26 4.87 5.31
N GLU A 67 10.88 5.14 6.46
CA GLU A 67 10.63 4.42 7.70
C GLU A 67 9.24 4.76 8.26
N GLU A 68 8.81 6.02 8.18
CA GLU A 68 7.45 6.44 8.54
C GLU A 68 6.40 5.65 7.74
N THR A 69 6.62 5.48 6.44
CA THR A 69 5.70 4.74 5.56
C THR A 69 5.70 3.24 5.88
N ALA A 70 6.86 2.65 6.14
CA ALA A 70 6.96 1.27 6.59
C ALA A 70 6.26 1.07 7.95
N ALA A 71 6.46 1.99 8.89
CA ALA A 71 5.81 1.98 10.20
C ALA A 71 4.28 2.12 10.08
N LEU A 72 3.79 2.97 9.17
CA LEU A 72 2.36 3.11 8.89
C LEU A 72 1.74 1.77 8.47
N LEU A 73 2.38 1.04 7.56
CA LEU A 73 1.91 -0.28 7.12
C LEU A 73 2.00 -1.33 8.24
N ALA A 74 3.06 -1.28 9.06
CA ALA A 74 3.28 -2.19 10.17
C ALA A 74 2.21 -2.11 11.27
N ARG A 75 1.43 -1.02 11.32
CA ARG A 75 0.28 -0.87 12.24
C ARG A 75 -0.83 -1.88 12.00
N PHE A 76 -0.92 -2.43 10.79
CA PHE A 76 -1.98 -3.36 10.42
C PHE A 76 -1.46 -4.80 10.41
N PRO A 77 -2.20 -5.78 10.96
CA PRO A 77 -1.88 -7.19 10.79
C PRO A 77 -1.88 -7.60 9.31
N GLN A 78 -0.74 -8.12 8.86
CA GLN A 78 -0.51 -8.54 7.48
C GLN A 78 -0.22 -10.04 7.44
N TYR A 79 -0.65 -10.69 6.35
CA TYR A 79 -0.59 -12.14 6.20
C TYR A 79 -0.32 -12.54 4.77
N HIS A 80 0.25 -13.73 4.59
CA HIS A 80 0.38 -14.44 3.33
C HIS A 80 -0.45 -15.73 3.35
N ALA A 81 -1.09 -16.07 2.24
CA ALA A 81 -1.73 -17.36 2.03
C ALA A 81 -1.49 -17.85 0.61
N GLU A 82 -1.30 -19.15 0.43
CA GLU A 82 -1.21 -19.76 -0.89
C GLU A 82 -2.61 -20.08 -1.40
N VAL A 83 -3.00 -19.48 -2.52
CA VAL A 83 -4.28 -19.74 -3.19
C VAL A 83 -3.97 -20.17 -4.62
N GLU A 84 -4.36 -21.40 -4.97
CA GLU A 84 -4.11 -21.98 -6.30
C GLU A 84 -2.62 -21.87 -6.74
N GLY A 85 -1.69 -22.04 -5.79
CA GLY A 85 -0.24 -21.97 -6.03
C GLY A 85 0.35 -20.55 -6.09
N VAL A 86 -0.44 -19.52 -5.78
CA VAL A 86 0.01 -18.12 -5.72
C VAL A 86 0.08 -17.66 -4.26
N ASP A 87 1.23 -17.16 -3.82
CA ASP A 87 1.38 -16.55 -2.49
C ASP A 87 0.78 -15.13 -2.52
N ILE A 88 -0.38 -14.97 -1.88
CA ILE A 88 -1.15 -13.72 -1.83
C ILE A 88 -0.87 -13.00 -0.52
N HIS A 89 -0.37 -11.77 -0.59
CA HIS A 89 -0.28 -10.84 0.53
C HIS A 89 -1.60 -10.10 0.75
N PHE A 90 -2.00 -9.94 2.02
CA PHE A 90 -3.17 -9.16 2.40
C PHE A 90 -3.09 -8.59 3.82
N LEU A 91 -3.86 -7.53 4.06
CA LEU A 91 -4.13 -6.99 5.40
C LEU A 91 -5.44 -7.59 5.91
N HIS A 92 -5.45 -8.10 7.14
CA HIS A 92 -6.67 -8.62 7.77
C HIS A 92 -6.84 -8.03 9.17
N VAL A 93 -7.77 -7.08 9.27
CA VAL A 93 -8.14 -6.41 10.52
C VAL A 93 -9.49 -6.94 10.99
N ARG A 94 -9.50 -7.62 12.13
CA ARG A 94 -10.76 -8.08 12.74
C ARG A 94 -11.46 -6.92 13.42
N GLY A 95 -12.55 -6.46 12.81
CA GLY A 95 -13.35 -5.33 13.29
C GLY A 95 -14.36 -5.70 14.38
N SER A 96 -15.13 -4.70 14.83
CA SER A 96 -16.20 -4.84 15.84
C SER A 96 -17.53 -5.36 15.26
N ARG A 97 -17.62 -5.55 13.94
CA ARG A 97 -18.84 -6.01 13.25
C ARG A 97 -18.64 -7.39 12.60
N PRO A 98 -19.68 -8.24 12.55
CA PRO A 98 -19.56 -9.61 12.03
C PRO A 98 -19.53 -9.71 10.49
N ARG A 99 -19.79 -8.62 9.76
CA ARG A 99 -19.86 -8.63 8.29
C ARG A 99 -18.47 -8.33 7.71
N PRO A 100 -17.84 -9.26 6.98
CA PRO A 100 -16.55 -9.01 6.33
C PRO A 100 -16.72 -8.03 5.16
N ILE A 101 -15.69 -7.21 4.93
CA ILE A 101 -15.57 -6.35 3.76
C ILE A 101 -14.23 -6.68 3.10
N LEU A 102 -14.25 -6.89 1.79
CA LEU A 102 -13.05 -7.04 0.98
C LEU A 102 -12.78 -5.72 0.27
N LEU A 103 -11.56 -5.21 0.39
CA LEU A 103 -11.08 -4.03 -0.34
C LEU A 103 -9.97 -4.46 -1.28
N CYS A 104 -10.16 -4.20 -2.57
CA CYS A 104 -9.19 -4.51 -3.62
C CYS A 104 -8.68 -3.20 -4.22
N HIS A 105 -7.36 -3.03 -4.26
CA HIS A 105 -6.76 -1.91 -4.97
C HIS A 105 -6.74 -2.16 -6.49
N GLY A 106 -6.57 -1.09 -7.26
CA GLY A 106 -6.36 -1.16 -8.70
C GLY A 106 -4.89 -1.01 -9.07
N TRP A 107 -4.66 -0.77 -10.36
CA TRP A 107 -3.38 -0.27 -10.88
C TRP A 107 -3.49 1.25 -11.11
N PRO A 108 -2.49 2.07 -10.75
CA PRO A 108 -1.17 1.75 -10.18
C PRO A 108 -1.13 1.76 -8.64
N GLY A 109 -2.24 1.39 -7.99
CA GLY A 109 -2.43 1.45 -6.53
C GLY A 109 -1.83 0.28 -5.76
N SER A 110 -2.02 0.32 -4.44
CA SER A 110 -1.61 -0.73 -3.50
C SER A 110 -2.42 -0.65 -2.20
N VAL A 111 -2.18 -1.58 -1.27
CA VAL A 111 -2.80 -1.58 0.07
C VAL A 111 -2.62 -0.27 0.85
N LEU A 112 -1.60 0.54 0.51
CA LEU A 112 -1.37 1.87 1.11
C LEU A 112 -2.60 2.78 0.98
N GLU A 113 -3.37 2.67 -0.10
CA GLU A 113 -4.56 3.48 -0.38
C GLU A 113 -5.62 3.34 0.71
N PHE A 114 -5.67 2.21 1.41
CA PHE A 114 -6.68 1.93 2.43
C PHE A 114 -6.27 2.31 3.85
N THR A 115 -5.00 2.64 4.09
CA THR A 115 -4.47 2.92 5.44
C THR A 115 -5.25 4.01 6.20
N GLY A 116 -5.84 4.98 5.49
CA GLY A 116 -6.67 6.04 6.06
C GLY A 116 -8.11 5.64 6.42
N VAL A 117 -8.62 4.50 5.94
CA VAL A 117 -10.02 4.08 6.11
C VAL A 117 -10.20 2.77 6.89
N ILE A 118 -9.17 1.93 6.98
CA ILE A 118 -9.24 0.61 7.64
C ILE A 118 -9.81 0.70 9.05
N GLU A 119 -9.28 1.59 9.90
CA GLU A 119 -9.76 1.73 11.30
C GLU A 119 -11.23 2.13 11.38
N ARG A 120 -11.69 3.02 10.49
CA ARG A 120 -13.09 3.48 10.47
C ARG A 120 -14.05 2.39 10.02
N LEU A 121 -13.63 1.57 9.07
CA LEU A 121 -14.42 0.44 8.56
C LEU A 121 -14.45 -0.72 9.55
N ALA A 122 -13.31 -1.01 10.19
CA ALA A 122 -13.18 -2.09 11.17
C ALA A 122 -13.84 -1.74 12.51
N PHE A 123 -13.68 -0.50 13.00
CA PHE A 123 -14.17 -0.08 14.32
C PHE A 123 -15.06 1.18 14.26
N PRO A 124 -16.15 1.17 13.48
CA PRO A 124 -17.00 2.34 13.27
C PRO A 124 -17.60 2.93 14.55
N ASP A 125 -17.77 2.11 15.58
CA ASP A 125 -18.17 2.50 16.94
C ASP A 125 -17.20 3.50 17.60
N ARG A 126 -15.90 3.43 17.29
CA ARG A 126 -14.88 4.39 17.77
C ARG A 126 -14.95 5.75 17.07
N PHE A 127 -15.64 5.82 15.94
CA PHE A 127 -15.70 7.00 15.08
C PHE A 127 -17.11 7.60 14.97
N GLY A 128 -18.00 7.28 15.92
CA GLY A 128 -19.36 7.83 15.98
C GLY A 128 -20.35 7.23 14.98
N ALA A 129 -19.91 6.28 14.14
CA ALA A 129 -20.77 5.55 13.19
C ALA A 129 -21.49 4.39 13.90
N GLY A 130 -22.26 4.71 14.93
CA GLY A 130 -23.06 3.78 15.73
C GLY A 130 -24.46 4.29 16.07
N ARG A 131 -24.81 5.53 15.71
CA ARG A 131 -26.16 6.04 15.92
C ARG A 131 -27.07 5.44 14.85
N LYS A 132 -27.85 4.42 15.21
CA LYS A 132 -28.98 3.97 14.39
C LYS A 132 -29.81 5.20 14.03
N MET A 133 -29.96 5.48 12.74
CA MET A 133 -31.13 6.22 12.28
C MET A 133 -32.31 5.33 12.65
N ALA A 134 -33.09 5.76 13.65
CA ALA A 134 -34.36 5.10 13.94
C ALA A 134 -35.20 5.18 12.66
N SER A 135 -35.52 4.04 12.07
CA SER A 135 -36.52 3.94 11.01
C SER A 135 -37.83 4.49 11.56
N THR A 136 -38.34 5.55 10.95
CA THR A 136 -39.76 5.93 11.04
C THR A 136 -40.54 5.13 10.02
#